data_AF-A0A955G8U4-F1
#
_entry.id   AF-A0A955G8U4-F1
#
_cell.length_a   1.000
_cell.length_b   1.000
_cell.length_c   1.000
_cell.angle_alpha   90.00
_cell.angle_beta   90.00
_cell.angle_gamma   90.00
#
_symmetry.space_group_name_H-M   'P 1'
#
loop_
_entity.id
_entity.type
_entity.pdbx_description
1 polymer ?
#
loop_
_entity_poly.entity_id
_entity_poly.type
_entity_poly.pdbx_seq_one_letter_code
_entity_poly.pdbx_strand_id
1 'polypeptide(L)'
;KLLEGLALIGTGTIPASFEISVTDLSKIDEVGDIAKQEKYAPIVESVSLGKTDVKKTIERAAATQRFITTTSIIAASIFAIVSMLIIFNTIRMAIFTRSDEIRTQKLLGATPGYIRGPFLVESSMYGVIAGIISTSLVLVVVRSLGSKVANNAEFVETYKLLSDPTIIVLMYLGSIFLGILVGVISSSL
;
A
#
# COMPACT_ATOMS: atom_id res chain seq x y z
N LYS A 1 29.00 -24.87 4.94
CA LYS A 1 30.22 -24.39 4.26
C LYS A 1 31.33 -23.94 5.24
N LEU A 2 31.42 -24.54 6.43
CA LEU A 2 32.44 -24.19 7.45
C LEU A 2 33.66 -25.12 7.41
N LEU A 3 33.53 -26.31 6.83
CA LEU A 3 34.62 -27.30 6.74
C LEU A 3 35.53 -27.07 5.51
N GLU A 4 35.10 -26.29 4.53
CA GLU A 4 35.82 -26.08 3.26
C GLU A 4 36.93 -25.01 3.38
N GLY A 5 36.81 -24.09 4.35
CA GLY A 5 37.84 -23.07 4.64
C GLY A 5 38.97 -23.56 5.55
N LEU A 6 38.75 -24.64 6.30
CA LEU A 6 39.73 -25.23 7.23
C LEU A 6 40.81 -26.07 6.54
N ALA A 7 40.62 -26.42 5.26
CA ALA A 7 41.59 -27.20 4.50
C ALA A 7 42.71 -26.36 3.85
N LEU A 8 42.58 -25.02 3.84
CA LEU A 8 43.55 -24.11 3.20
C LEU A 8 44.59 -23.51 4.14
N ILE A 9 44.50 -23.76 5.46
CA ILE A 9 45.37 -23.10 6.44
C ILE A 9 46.14 -24.17 7.21
N GLY A 10 47.37 -24.41 6.75
CA GLY A 10 48.36 -25.17 7.50
C GLY A 10 48.61 -24.54 8.87
N THR A 11 48.67 -25.41 9.88
CA THR A 11 49.24 -25.23 11.22
C THR A 11 49.85 -23.85 11.52
N GLY A 12 49.14 -23.01 12.28
CA GLY A 12 49.79 -22.00 13.12
C GLY A 12 49.16 -20.61 13.23
N THR A 13 48.15 -20.27 12.43
CA THR A 13 47.52 -18.93 12.49
C THR A 13 46.05 -19.02 12.87
N ILE A 14 45.75 -18.61 14.10
CA ILE A 14 44.36 -18.41 14.55
C ILE A 14 43.80 -17.21 13.76
N PRO A 15 42.62 -17.32 13.12
CA PRO A 15 42.01 -16.19 12.43
C PRO A 15 41.70 -15.06 13.42
N ALA A 16 42.07 -13.82 13.07
CA ALA A 16 41.92 -12.65 13.93
C ALA A 16 40.46 -12.25 14.23
N SER A 17 39.50 -12.82 13.52
CA SER A 17 38.07 -12.57 13.76
C SER A 17 37.25 -13.79 13.37
N PHE A 18 36.31 -14.18 14.23
CA PHE A 18 35.29 -15.18 13.93
C PHE A 18 33.97 -14.47 13.62
N GLU A 19 33.44 -14.68 12.43
CA GLU A 19 32.14 -14.15 12.01
C GLU A 19 31.04 -15.17 12.33
N ILE A 20 30.10 -14.78 13.20
CA ILE A 20 28.98 -15.63 13.61
C ILE A 20 27.70 -14.99 13.07
N SER A 21 27.12 -15.60 12.03
CA SER A 21 25.81 -15.20 11.50
C SER A 21 24.70 -15.89 12.29
N VAL A 22 23.89 -15.10 13.01
CA VAL A 22 22.74 -15.62 13.75
C VAL A 22 21.49 -15.49 12.88
N THR A 23 20.75 -16.59 12.70
CA THR A 23 19.54 -16.67 11.87
C THR A 23 18.36 -15.90 12.46
N ASP A 24 18.43 -15.52 13.73
CA ASP A 24 17.35 -14.87 14.49
C ASP A 24 17.86 -13.59 15.19
N LEU A 25 17.46 -12.43 14.66
CA LEU A 25 17.99 -11.11 15.09
C LEU A 25 17.66 -10.78 16.56
N SER A 26 16.61 -11.38 17.10
CA SER A 26 16.11 -11.14 18.47
C SER A 26 17.01 -11.76 19.54
N LYS A 27 17.82 -12.77 19.20
CA LYS A 27 18.68 -13.52 20.15
C LYS A 27 20.13 -13.06 20.16
N ILE A 28 20.52 -12.17 19.26
CA ILE A 28 21.90 -11.67 19.20
C ILE A 28 22.24 -10.79 20.42
N ASP A 29 21.24 -10.20 21.10
CA ASP A 29 21.50 -9.46 22.35
C ASP A 29 21.94 -10.43 23.48
N GLU A 30 21.28 -11.58 23.62
CA GLU A 30 21.71 -12.67 24.53
C GLU A 30 23.10 -13.21 24.18
N VAL A 31 23.41 -13.42 22.89
CA VAL A 31 24.73 -13.92 22.45
C VAL A 31 25.83 -12.88 22.72
N GLY A 32 25.51 -11.59 22.57
CA GLY A 32 26.40 -10.48 22.91
C GLY A 32 26.71 -10.39 24.40
N ASP A 33 25.73 -10.72 25.25
CA ASP A 33 25.90 -10.72 26.71
C ASP A 33 26.67 -11.96 27.21
N ILE A 34 26.48 -13.13 26.58
CA ILE A 34 27.28 -14.34 26.87
C ILE A 34 28.75 -14.14 26.48
N ALA A 35 29.02 -13.47 25.37
CA ALA A 35 30.38 -13.18 24.91
C ALA A 35 31.14 -12.17 25.79
N LYS A 36 30.43 -11.41 26.63
CA LYS A 36 31.00 -10.45 27.60
C LYS A 36 31.20 -11.04 29.00
N GLN A 37 30.81 -12.29 29.25
CA GLN A 37 31.04 -12.92 30.55
C GLN A 37 32.54 -13.08 30.84
N GLU A 38 32.94 -12.84 32.09
CA GLU A 38 34.35 -12.84 32.56
C GLU A 38 35.17 -14.07 32.16
N LYS A 39 34.51 -15.20 31.90
CA LYS A 39 35.15 -16.45 31.49
C LYS A 39 35.84 -16.40 30.11
N TYR A 40 35.46 -15.45 29.24
CA TYR A 40 36.02 -15.29 27.89
C TYR A 40 36.79 -13.97 27.68
N ALA A 41 36.88 -13.15 28.73
CA ALA A 41 37.62 -11.88 28.75
C ALA A 41 39.10 -11.95 28.30
N PRO A 42 39.87 -13.03 28.53
CA PRO A 42 41.26 -13.08 28.05
C PRO A 42 41.42 -13.44 26.56
N ILE A 43 40.34 -13.79 25.85
CA ILE A 43 40.37 -14.26 24.45
C ILE A 43 39.62 -13.31 23.50
N VAL A 44 38.75 -12.43 24.02
CA VAL A 44 37.87 -11.57 23.22
C VAL A 44 38.17 -10.09 23.48
N GLU A 45 38.87 -9.43 22.54
CA GLU A 45 39.30 -8.03 22.66
C GLU A 45 38.18 -7.02 22.38
N SER A 46 37.29 -7.31 21.43
CA SER A 46 36.10 -6.49 21.19
C SER A 46 35.00 -7.27 20.48
N VAL A 47 33.75 -7.05 20.92
CA VAL A 47 32.55 -7.57 20.23
C VAL A 47 31.88 -6.38 19.57
N SER A 48 32.14 -6.19 18.27
CA SER A 48 31.43 -5.20 17.46
C SER A 48 30.08 -5.78 17.04
N LEU A 49 29.05 -5.52 17.86
CA LEU A 49 27.67 -5.77 17.47
C LEU A 49 27.28 -4.70 16.45
N GLY A 50 27.31 -5.01 15.14
CA GLY A 50 26.78 -4.16 14.05
C GLY A 50 25.26 -3.88 14.12
N LYS A 51 24.66 -4.10 15.29
CA LYS A 51 23.24 -4.10 15.67
C LYS A 51 22.65 -2.71 15.87
N THR A 52 23.40 -1.80 16.50
CA THR A 52 22.81 -0.57 17.05
C THR A 52 22.38 0.41 15.95
N ASP A 53 23.14 0.50 14.86
CA ASP A 53 22.82 1.41 13.76
C ASP A 53 21.83 0.80 12.76
N VAL A 54 21.90 -0.51 12.52
CA VAL A 54 20.96 -1.21 11.62
C VAL A 54 19.57 -1.29 12.24
N LYS A 55 19.44 -1.62 13.54
CA LYS A 55 18.14 -1.64 14.23
C LYS A 55 17.49 -0.25 14.27
N LYS A 56 18.25 0.79 14.62
CA LYS A 56 17.74 2.18 14.61
C LYS A 56 17.36 2.66 13.21
N THR A 57 18.08 2.25 12.17
CA THR A 57 17.75 2.60 10.78
C THR A 57 16.49 1.88 10.30
N ILE A 58 16.32 0.59 10.63
CA ILE A 58 15.11 -0.18 10.33
C ILE A 58 13.91 0.38 11.09
N GLU A 59 14.06 0.70 12.39
CA GLU A 59 12.99 1.29 13.19
C GLU A 59 12.59 2.68 12.68
N ARG A 60 13.55 3.51 12.25
CA ARG A 60 13.27 4.81 11.62
C ARG A 60 12.57 4.65 10.27
N ALA A 61 13.04 3.75 9.40
CA ALA A 61 12.40 3.47 8.11
C ALA A 61 10.97 2.96 8.31
N ALA A 62 10.75 2.02 9.24
CA ALA A 62 9.44 1.51 9.57
C ALA A 62 8.52 2.59 10.17
N ALA A 63 9.05 3.48 11.02
CA ALA A 63 8.29 4.59 11.58
C ALA A 63 7.88 5.60 10.49
N THR A 64 8.79 5.94 9.57
CA THR A 64 8.49 6.80 8.41
C THR A 64 7.43 6.17 7.52
N GLN A 65 7.55 4.87 7.23
CA GLN A 65 6.57 4.16 6.40
C GLN A 65 5.18 4.14 7.05
N ARG A 66 5.11 3.90 8.36
CA ARG A 66 3.85 3.96 9.12
C ARG A 66 3.25 5.36 9.11
N PHE A 67 4.06 6.40 9.27
CA PHE A 67 3.62 7.79 9.20
C PHE A 67 3.02 8.09 7.82
N ILE A 68 3.75 7.78 6.73
CA ILE A 68 3.28 7.99 5.35
C ILE A 68 1.98 7.24 5.10
N THR A 69 1.90 5.97 5.50
CA THR A 69 0.69 5.15 5.29
C THR A 69 -0.50 5.70 6.06
N THR A 70 -0.32 6.05 7.34
CA THR A 70 -1.38 6.58 8.19
C THR A 70 -1.88 7.92 7.68
N THR A 71 -0.98 8.84 7.35
CA THR A 71 -1.33 10.14 6.78
C THR A 71 -2.05 9.99 5.45
N SER A 72 -1.62 9.06 4.60
CA SER A 72 -2.26 8.79 3.30
C SER A 72 -3.69 8.27 3.47
N ILE A 73 -3.94 7.37 4.43
CA ILE A 73 -5.28 6.85 4.73
C ILE A 73 -6.19 7.97 5.25
N ILE A 74 -5.70 8.81 6.17
CA ILE A 74 -6.47 9.94 6.70
C ILE A 74 -6.81 10.92 5.58
N ALA A 75 -5.83 11.29 4.75
CA ALA A 75 -6.05 12.18 3.62
C ALA A 75 -7.07 11.61 2.63
N ALA A 76 -6.91 10.33 2.24
CA ALA A 76 -7.83 9.65 1.33
C ALA A 76 -9.27 9.61 1.89
N SER A 77 -9.42 9.40 3.19
CA SER A 77 -10.72 9.40 3.88
C SER A 77 -11.39 10.77 3.83
N ILE A 78 -10.64 11.85 4.07
CA ILE A 78 -11.14 13.21 3.96
C ILE A 78 -11.58 13.51 2.51
N PHE A 79 -10.76 13.17 1.52
CA PHE A 79 -11.13 13.35 0.11
C PHE A 79 -12.38 12.56 -0.28
N ALA A 80 -12.54 11.34 0.23
CA ALA A 80 -13.74 10.54 0.01
C ALA A 80 -15.00 11.22 0.56
N ILE A 81 -14.94 11.75 1.79
CA ILE A 81 -16.06 12.48 2.40
C ILE A 81 -16.41 13.73 1.60
N VAL A 82 -15.40 14.53 1.24
CA VAL A 82 -15.60 15.76 0.44
C VAL A 82 -16.21 15.42 -0.92
N SER A 83 -15.70 14.39 -1.60
CA SER A 83 -16.25 13.93 -2.88
C SER A 83 -17.71 13.49 -2.74
N MET A 84 -18.05 12.77 -1.67
CA MET A 84 -19.42 12.31 -1.41
C MET A 84 -20.37 13.49 -1.20
N LEU A 85 -19.94 14.51 -0.45
CA LEU A 85 -20.72 15.74 -0.23
C LEU A 85 -20.96 16.50 -1.55
N ILE A 86 -19.94 16.59 -2.42
CA ILE A 86 -20.09 17.24 -3.73
C ILE A 86 -21.11 16.47 -4.57
N ILE A 87 -20.97 15.15 -4.69
CA ILE A 87 -21.90 14.30 -5.46
C ILE A 87 -23.33 14.47 -4.97
N PHE A 88 -23.55 14.41 -3.65
CA PHE A 88 -24.88 14.58 -3.06
C PHE A 88 -25.48 15.95 -3.37
N ASN A 89 -24.69 17.02 -3.25
CA ASN A 89 -25.14 18.37 -3.54
C ASN A 89 -25.47 18.54 -5.03
N THR A 90 -24.67 17.96 -5.92
CA THR A 90 -24.92 17.97 -7.37
C THR A 90 -26.21 17.21 -7.71
N ILE A 91 -26.45 16.04 -7.13
CA ILE A 91 -27.70 15.27 -7.36
C ILE A 91 -28.92 16.07 -6.91
N ARG A 92 -28.87 16.66 -5.71
CA ARG A 92 -29.98 17.49 -5.19
C ARG A 92 -30.26 18.67 -6.13
N MET A 93 -29.21 19.34 -6.59
CA MET A 93 -29.35 20.44 -7.55
C MET A 93 -29.99 19.96 -8.86
N ALA A 94 -29.53 18.84 -9.41
CA ALA A 94 -30.07 18.26 -10.65
C ALA A 94 -31.56 17.88 -10.52
N ILE A 95 -31.96 17.29 -9.39
CA ILE A 95 -33.37 16.96 -9.10
C ILE A 95 -34.22 18.24 -9.03
N PHE A 96 -33.71 19.29 -8.38
CA PHE A 96 -34.43 20.56 -8.28
C PHE A 96 -34.67 21.19 -9.67
N THR A 97 -33.66 21.20 -10.53
CA THR A 97 -33.78 21.71 -11.91
C THR A 97 -34.78 20.91 -12.76
N ARG A 98 -34.97 19.62 -12.49
CA ARG A 98 -35.92 18.76 -13.21
C ARG A 98 -37.27 18.59 -12.50
N SER A 99 -37.55 19.40 -11.48
CA SER A 99 -38.73 19.22 -10.61
C SER A 99 -40.07 19.26 -11.35
N ASP A 100 -40.20 20.10 -12.38
CA ASP A 100 -41.42 20.20 -13.20
C ASP A 100 -41.65 18.97 -14.10
N GLU A 101 -40.57 18.41 -14.64
CA GLU A 101 -40.62 17.16 -15.43
C GLU A 101 -41.04 15.99 -14.53
N ILE A 102 -40.43 15.89 -13.35
CA ILE A 102 -40.75 14.88 -12.33
C ILE A 102 -42.22 15.00 -11.89
N ARG A 103 -42.73 16.23 -11.73
CA ARG A 103 -44.14 16.47 -11.38
C ARG A 103 -45.07 15.92 -12.46
N THR A 104 -44.76 16.15 -13.73
CA THR A 104 -45.55 15.64 -14.86
C THR A 104 -45.51 14.12 -14.93
N GLN A 105 -44.34 13.50 -14.74
CA GLN A 105 -44.20 12.05 -14.68
C GLN A 105 -45.02 11.44 -13.53
N LYS A 106 -45.03 12.07 -12.35
CA LYS A 106 -45.86 11.63 -11.20
C LYS A 106 -47.36 11.71 -11.50
N LEU A 107 -47.82 12.72 -12.24
CA LEU A 107 -49.22 12.86 -12.64
C LEU A 107 -49.68 11.77 -13.61
N LEU A 108 -48.75 11.22 -14.40
CA LEU A 108 -49.00 10.07 -15.29
C LEU A 108 -48.91 8.71 -14.57
N GLY A 109 -48.75 8.70 -13.24
CA GLY A 109 -48.66 7.47 -12.44
C GLY A 109 -47.28 6.80 -12.46
N ALA A 110 -46.20 7.53 -12.81
CA ALA A 110 -44.86 6.96 -12.81
C ALA A 110 -44.43 6.53 -11.40
N THR A 111 -43.83 5.34 -11.31
CA THR A 111 -43.31 4.81 -10.05
C THR A 111 -42.03 5.56 -9.62
N PRO A 112 -41.72 5.63 -8.32
CA PRO A 112 -40.48 6.28 -7.84
C PRO A 112 -39.19 5.72 -8.46
N GLY A 113 -39.18 4.43 -8.84
CA GLY A 113 -38.05 3.81 -9.53
C GLY A 113 -37.84 4.32 -10.95
N TYR A 114 -38.93 4.62 -11.68
CA TYR A 114 -38.86 5.19 -13.04
C TYR A 114 -38.25 6.60 -13.01
N ILE A 115 -38.56 7.38 -11.98
CA ILE A 115 -38.01 8.74 -11.79
C ILE A 115 -36.53 8.68 -11.40
N ARG A 116 -36.10 7.68 -10.62
CA ARG A 116 -34.70 7.54 -10.15
C ARG A 116 -33.78 6.86 -11.16
N GLY A 117 -34.32 6.07 -12.09
CA GLY A 117 -33.56 5.31 -13.08
C GLY A 117 -32.52 6.13 -13.86
N PRO A 118 -32.88 7.29 -14.45
CA PRO A 118 -31.92 8.12 -15.18
C PRO A 118 -30.73 8.58 -14.32
N PHE A 119 -31.01 8.99 -13.07
CA PHE A 119 -29.97 9.46 -12.15
C PHE A 119 -29.03 8.33 -11.70
N LEU A 120 -29.56 7.11 -11.55
CA LEU A 120 -28.76 5.92 -11.22
C LEU A 120 -27.78 5.57 -12.35
N VAL A 121 -28.24 5.62 -13.59
CA VAL A 121 -27.39 5.35 -14.76
C VAL A 121 -26.32 6.43 -14.90
N GLU A 122 -26.70 7.69 -14.76
CA GLU A 122 -25.78 8.82 -14.85
C GLU A 122 -24.67 8.75 -13.79
N SER A 123 -25.01 8.49 -12.52
CA SER A 123 -24.01 8.37 -11.45
C SER A 123 -23.10 7.15 -11.61
N SER A 124 -23.66 6.01 -12.01
CA SER A 124 -22.88 4.78 -12.26
C SER A 124 -21.91 4.96 -13.41
N MET A 125 -22.31 5.66 -14.48
CA MET A 125 -21.42 5.99 -15.59
C MET A 125 -20.27 6.89 -15.16
N TYR A 126 -20.55 7.96 -14.39
CA TYR A 126 -19.50 8.81 -13.85
C TYR A 126 -18.52 8.02 -12.95
N GLY A 127 -19.03 7.12 -12.10
CA GLY A 127 -18.21 6.27 -11.24
C GLY A 127 -17.30 5.33 -12.03
N VAL A 128 -17.82 4.67 -13.07
CA VAL A 128 -17.05 3.78 -13.95
C VAL A 128 -15.97 4.55 -14.70
N ILE A 129 -16.32 5.69 -15.29
CA ILE A 129 -15.36 6.53 -16.03
C ILE A 129 -14.25 7.03 -15.10
N ALA A 130 -14.62 7.51 -13.90
CA ALA A 130 -13.65 7.94 -12.90
C ALA A 130 -12.74 6.78 -12.46
N GLY A 131 -13.27 5.57 -12.26
CA GLY A 131 -12.50 4.38 -11.92
C GLY A 131 -11.49 4.00 -12.99
N ILE A 132 -11.91 4.01 -14.26
CA ILE A 132 -11.04 3.72 -15.41
C ILE A 132 -9.92 4.78 -15.53
N ILE A 133 -10.26 6.06 -15.44
CA ILE A 133 -9.29 7.16 -15.53
C ILE A 133 -8.30 7.08 -14.37
N SER A 134 -8.77 6.90 -13.14
CA SER A 134 -7.94 6.79 -11.95
C SER A 134 -6.97 5.61 -12.04
N THR A 135 -7.47 4.42 -12.40
CA THR A 135 -6.65 3.21 -12.57
C THR A 135 -5.60 3.41 -13.64
N SER A 136 -5.98 4.00 -14.78
CA SER A 136 -5.04 4.29 -15.87
C SER A 136 -3.96 5.29 -15.45
N LEU A 137 -4.32 6.32 -14.69
CA LEU A 137 -3.38 7.31 -14.17
C LEU A 137 -2.39 6.64 -13.20
N VAL A 138 -2.85 5.81 -12.29
CA VAL A 138 -1.99 5.03 -11.38
C VAL A 138 -1.00 4.19 -12.16
N LEU A 139 -1.45 3.47 -13.19
CA LEU A 139 -0.57 2.64 -14.03
C LEU A 139 0.49 3.47 -14.76
N VAL A 140 0.14 4.64 -15.28
CA VAL A 140 1.09 5.55 -15.93
C VAL A 140 2.14 6.04 -14.94
N VAL A 141 1.72 6.45 -13.74
CA VAL A 141 2.63 6.90 -12.68
C VAL A 141 3.56 5.78 -12.24
N VAL A 142 3.03 4.59 -11.98
CA VAL A 142 3.82 3.42 -11.56
C VAL A 142 4.82 3.01 -12.63
N ARG A 143 4.44 2.98 -13.91
CA ARG A 143 5.37 2.66 -15.00
C ARG A 143 6.45 3.73 -15.18
N SER A 144 6.11 5.00 -15.02
CA SER A 144 7.05 6.11 -15.14
C SER A 144 8.09 6.09 -14.01
N LEU A 145 7.66 5.79 -12.78
CA LEU A 145 8.52 5.69 -11.60
C LEU A 145 9.27 4.34 -11.53
N GLY A 146 8.72 3.28 -12.11
CA GLY A 146 9.26 1.93 -12.06
C GLY A 146 10.71 1.82 -12.53
N SER A 147 11.09 2.57 -13.56
CA SER A 147 12.48 2.62 -14.07
C SER A 147 13.49 3.11 -13.02
N LYS A 148 13.07 3.97 -12.08
CA LYS A 148 13.91 4.50 -10.99
C LYS A 148 13.84 3.66 -9.73
N VAL A 149 12.72 2.97 -9.54
CA VAL A 149 12.35 2.27 -8.31
C VAL A 149 12.74 0.77 -8.35
N ALA A 150 12.91 0.19 -9.54
CA ALA A 150 13.30 -1.21 -9.73
C ALA A 150 14.69 -1.60 -9.15
N ASN A 151 15.52 -0.61 -8.80
CA ASN A 151 16.82 -0.85 -8.16
C ASN A 151 16.73 -0.93 -6.63
N ASN A 152 15.59 -0.57 -6.02
CA ASN A 152 15.39 -0.60 -4.58
C ASN A 152 14.62 -1.86 -4.18
N ALA A 153 15.26 -2.74 -3.38
CA ALA A 153 14.70 -4.03 -2.98
C ALA A 153 13.30 -3.92 -2.33
N GLU A 154 13.02 -2.84 -1.59
CA GLU A 154 11.74 -2.62 -0.91
C GLU A 154 10.55 -2.44 -1.86
N PHE A 155 10.78 -1.94 -3.07
CA PHE A 155 9.70 -1.58 -4.01
C PHE A 155 9.60 -2.50 -5.23
N VAL A 156 10.58 -3.37 -5.43
CA VAL A 156 10.62 -4.31 -6.56
C VAL A 156 9.41 -5.26 -6.53
N GLU A 157 9.04 -5.75 -5.35
CA GLU A 157 7.89 -6.66 -5.22
C GLU A 157 6.58 -5.94 -5.55
N THR A 158 6.36 -4.75 -5.00
CA THR A 158 5.19 -3.91 -5.31
C THR A 158 5.10 -3.55 -6.79
N TYR A 159 6.23 -3.18 -7.41
CA TYR A 159 6.26 -2.87 -8.84
C TYR A 159 5.94 -4.10 -9.69
N LYS A 160 6.45 -5.28 -9.34
CA LYS A 160 6.14 -6.54 -10.04
C LYS A 160 4.66 -6.87 -9.95
N LEU A 161 4.05 -6.76 -8.77
CA LEU A 161 2.61 -6.99 -8.58
C LEU A 161 1.76 -6.02 -9.40
N LEU A 162 2.08 -4.73 -9.37
CA LEU A 162 1.33 -3.70 -10.11
C LEU A 162 1.58 -3.72 -11.63
N SER A 163 2.63 -4.42 -12.08
CA SER A 163 2.94 -4.60 -13.50
C SER A 163 2.40 -5.91 -14.07
N ASP A 164 1.92 -6.82 -13.21
CA ASP A 164 1.33 -8.09 -13.62
C ASP A 164 0.01 -7.84 -14.40
N PRO A 165 -0.13 -8.35 -15.64
CA PRO A 165 -1.35 -8.18 -16.43
C PRO A 165 -2.62 -8.67 -15.73
N THR A 166 -2.53 -9.73 -14.92
CA THR A 166 -3.68 -10.29 -14.20
C THR A 166 -4.20 -9.34 -13.13
N ILE A 167 -3.28 -8.74 -12.37
CA ILE A 167 -3.60 -7.74 -11.33
C ILE A 167 -4.15 -6.47 -11.98
N ILE A 168 -3.59 -6.04 -13.10
CA ILE A 168 -4.09 -4.87 -13.83
C ILE A 168 -5.56 -5.07 -14.26
N VAL A 169 -5.88 -6.24 -14.84
CA VAL A 169 -7.27 -6.56 -15.21
C VAL A 169 -8.17 -6.58 -13.98
N LEU A 170 -7.71 -7.17 -12.87
CA LEU A 170 -8.45 -7.19 -11.61
C LEU A 170 -8.69 -5.78 -11.05
N MET A 171 -7.73 -4.87 -11.17
CA MET A 171 -7.88 -3.46 -10.76
C MET A 171 -8.95 -2.76 -11.59
N TYR A 172 -8.95 -2.94 -12.91
CA TYR A 172 -9.99 -2.37 -13.77
C TYR A 172 -11.37 -2.92 -13.41
N LEU A 173 -11.51 -4.24 -13.27
CA LEU A 173 -12.76 -4.87 -12.85
C LEU A 173 -13.23 -4.39 -11.48
N GLY A 174 -12.31 -4.29 -10.51
CA GLY A 174 -12.59 -3.77 -9.18
C GLY A 174 -13.04 -2.31 -9.20
N SER A 175 -12.43 -1.47 -10.03
CA SER A 175 -12.79 -0.05 -10.17
C SER A 175 -14.17 0.13 -10.81
N ILE A 176 -14.52 -0.69 -11.81
CA ILE A 176 -15.85 -0.70 -12.44
C ILE A 176 -16.90 -1.14 -11.43
N PHE A 177 -16.62 -2.21 -10.70
CA PHE A 177 -17.51 -2.73 -9.67
C PHE A 177 -17.76 -1.70 -8.55
N LEU A 178 -16.71 -1.06 -8.04
CA LEU A 178 -16.82 0.02 -7.06
C LEU A 178 -17.59 1.22 -7.62
N GLY A 179 -17.35 1.61 -8.88
CA GLY A 179 -18.07 2.70 -9.53
C GLY A 179 -19.59 2.45 -9.59
N ILE A 180 -19.99 1.23 -9.94
CA ILE A 180 -21.41 0.82 -9.95
C ILE A 180 -21.98 0.82 -8.53
N LEU A 181 -21.25 0.28 -7.54
CA LEU A 181 -21.69 0.28 -6.15
C LEU A 181 -21.93 1.70 -5.60
N VAL A 182 -21.01 2.63 -5.90
CA VAL A 182 -21.16 4.03 -5.51
C VAL A 182 -22.39 4.66 -6.16
N GLY A 183 -22.65 4.37 -7.43
CA GLY A 183 -23.87 4.82 -8.13
C GLY A 183 -25.16 4.34 -7.47
N VAL A 184 -25.21 3.06 -7.08
CA VAL A 184 -26.36 2.45 -6.38
C VAL A 184 -26.58 3.09 -5.01
N ILE A 185 -25.53 3.21 -4.20
CA ILE A 185 -25.60 3.82 -2.87
C ILE A 185 -26.07 5.28 -3.00
N SER A 186 -25.50 6.02 -3.95
CA SER A 186 -25.85 7.42 -4.18
C SER A 186 -27.29 7.63 -4.64
N SER A 187 -27.92 6.65 -5.28
CA SER A 187 -29.34 6.73 -5.66
C SER A 187 -30.29 6.45 -4.49
N SER A 188 -29.79 5.86 -3.40
CA SER A 188 -30.58 5.51 -2.22
C SER A 188 -30.61 6.59 -1.14
N LEU A 189 -29.61 7.49 -1.14
CA LEU A 189 -29.57 8.71 -0.33
C LEU A 189 -30.38 9.84 -0.98
#